data_AF-A0A127SBG8-F1
#
_entry.id   AF-A0A127SBG8-F1
#
_cell.length_a   1.000
_cell.length_b   1.000
_cell.length_c   1.000
_cell.angle_alpha   90.00
_cell.angle_beta   90.00
_cell.angle_gamma   90.00
#
_symmetry.space_group_name_H-M   'P 1'
#
loop_
_entity.id
_entity.type
_entity.pdbx_description
1 polymer ?
#
loop_
_entity_poly.entity_id
_entity_poly.type
_entity_poly.pdbx_seq_one_letter_code
_entity_poly.pdbx_strand_id
1 'polypeptide(L)' 'MPDGTVVAHKTGSSDTNDKGITAATNDIGIITLPNGKHFAIAVYVSDSSEKSDVNEKIIAEICKSVWDYLIKGGK' A
#
# COMPACT_ATOMS: atom_id res chain seq x y z
N MET A 1 8.23 0.99 -5.53
CA MET A 1 8.09 0.66 -6.97
C MET A 1 9.00 1.59 -7.76
N PRO A 2 9.31 1.35 -9.05
CA PRO A 2 10.11 2.27 -9.84
C PRO A 2 9.45 3.66 -9.97
N ASP A 3 10.26 4.71 -10.08
CA ASP A 3 9.78 6.07 -10.34
C ASP A 3 8.97 6.12 -11.64
N GLY A 4 7.89 6.90 -11.63
CA GLY A 4 6.98 7.01 -12.78
C GLY A 4 5.96 5.89 -12.92
N THR A 5 5.90 4.92 -12.00
CA THR A 5 4.81 3.93 -11.96
C THR A 5 3.46 4.63 -11.83
N VAL A 6 2.51 4.35 -12.73
CA VAL A 6 1.16 4.93 -12.67
C VAL A 6 0.33 4.23 -11.60
N VAL A 7 -0.04 4.99 -10.58
CA VAL A 7 -0.84 4.55 -9.43
C VAL A 7 -2.06 5.47 -9.31
N ALA A 8 -3.25 4.94 -9.59
CA ALA A 8 -4.50 5.64 -9.32
C ALA A 8 -5.02 5.14 -7.97
N HIS A 9 -4.94 5.96 -6.92
CA HIS A 9 -5.21 5.51 -5.55
C HIS A 9 -5.97 6.53 -4.70
N LYS A 10 -6.49 6.03 -3.57
CA LYS A 10 -7.14 6.82 -2.54
C LYS A 10 -6.69 6.34 -1.16
N THR A 11 -6.12 7.26 -0.39
CA THR A 11 -5.68 7.02 0.99
C THR A 11 -6.82 7.20 2.01
N GLY A 12 -6.63 6.62 3.19
CA GLY A 12 -7.46 6.89 4.37
C GLY A 12 -6.63 6.78 5.64
N SER A 13 -6.76 7.76 6.53
CA SER A 13 -5.99 7.84 7.77
C SER A 13 -6.92 8.23 8.92
N SER A 14 -6.67 7.68 10.11
CA SER A 14 -7.26 8.14 11.36
C SER A 14 -6.21 8.81 12.24
N ASP A 15 -6.67 9.54 13.24
CA ASP A 15 -5.82 9.92 14.36
C ASP A 15 -5.44 8.71 15.22
N THR A 16 -4.43 8.91 16.08
CA THR A 16 -4.03 7.97 17.13
C THR A 16 -4.75 8.33 18.44
N ASN A 17 -5.34 7.34 19.10
CA ASN A 17 -6.03 7.57 20.38
C ASN A 17 -5.05 7.69 21.58
N ASP A 18 -5.60 7.94 22.76
CA ASP A 18 -4.86 8.09 24.03
C ASP A 18 -4.09 6.83 24.47
N LYS A 19 -4.44 5.66 23.93
CA LYS A 19 -3.73 4.39 24.14
C LYS A 19 -2.61 4.14 23.13
N GLY A 20 -2.34 5.09 22.23
CA GLY A 20 -1.33 4.95 21.18
C GLY A 20 -1.78 4.07 20.00
N ILE A 21 -3.09 3.88 19.81
CA ILE A 21 -3.64 3.06 18.72
C ILE A 21 -4.12 3.95 17.58
N THR A 22 -3.60 3.69 16.38
CA THR A 22 -4.08 4.29 15.13
C THR A 22 -5.09 3.34 14.49
N ALA A 23 -6.36 3.76 14.46
CA ALA A 23 -7.47 2.92 13.99
C ALA A 23 -7.34 2.54 12.50
N ALA A 24 -6.80 3.44 11.66
CA ALA A 24 -6.65 3.19 10.24
C ALA A 24 -5.46 3.93 9.63
N THR A 25 -4.61 3.19 8.91
CA THR A 25 -3.72 3.70 7.85
C THR A 25 -3.93 2.82 6.63
N ASN A 26 -4.61 3.34 5.62
CA ASN A 26 -5.10 2.59 4.47
C ASN A 26 -4.67 3.23 3.16
N ASP A 27 -4.44 2.38 2.16
CA ASP A 27 -4.32 2.82 0.78
C ASP A 27 -4.94 1.78 -0.17
N ILE A 28 -5.74 2.26 -1.12
CA ILE A 28 -6.43 1.43 -2.11
C ILE A 28 -6.23 2.02 -3.50
N GLY A 29 -6.03 1.19 -4.51
CA GLY A 29 -5.80 1.72 -5.86
C GLY A 29 -5.67 0.67 -6.96
N ILE A 30 -5.49 1.19 -8.18
CA ILE A 30 -5.20 0.44 -9.39
C ILE A 30 -3.81 0.84 -9.87
N ILE A 31 -2.94 -0.15 -10.07
CA ILE A 31 -1.54 0.04 -10.43
C ILE A 31 -1.28 -0.51 -11.83
N THR A 32 -0.57 0.25 -12.65
CA THR A 32 -0.19 -0.15 -14.01
C THR A 32 1.18 -0.81 -14.03
N LEU A 33 1.22 -2.07 -14.48
CA LEU A 33 2.44 -2.86 -14.67
C LEU A 33 3.22 -2.39 -15.91
N PRO A 34 4.52 -2.74 -16.04
CA PRO A 34 5.33 -2.32 -17.19
C PRO A 34 4.82 -2.79 -18.55
N ASN A 35 4.08 -3.91 -18.58
CA ASN A 35 3.45 -4.44 -19.79
C ASN A 35 2.07 -3.82 -20.12
N GLY A 36 1.67 -2.76 -19.39
CA GLY A 36 0.39 -2.08 -19.58
C GLY A 36 -0.81 -2.78 -18.96
N LYS A 37 -0.67 -3.98 -18.38
CA LYS A 37 -1.74 -4.60 -17.58
C LYS A 37 -1.89 -3.88 -16.25
N HIS A 38 -3.05 -4.05 -15.61
CA HIS A 38 -3.34 -3.41 -14.33
C HIS A 38 -3.66 -4.45 -13.25
N PHE A 39 -3.40 -4.10 -12.00
CA PHE A 39 -3.94 -4.83 -10.85
C PHE A 39 -4.53 -3.86 -9.84
N ALA A 40 -5.62 -4.27 -9.19
CA ALA A 40 -6.18 -3.57 -8.04
C ALA A 40 -5.53 -4.11 -6.76
N ILE A 41 -5.27 -3.23 -5.80
CA ILE A 41 -4.75 -3.57 -4.48
C ILE A 41 -5.42 -2.72 -3.42
N ALA A 42 -5.66 -3.32 -2.25
CA ALA A 42 -6.18 -2.63 -1.09
C ALA A 42 -5.46 -3.15 0.15
N VAL A 43 -4.84 -2.25 0.91
CA VAL A 43 -4.14 -2.58 2.16
C VAL A 43 -4.73 -1.74 3.29
N TYR A 44 -5.10 -2.42 4.37
CA TYR A 44 -5.65 -1.82 5.57
C TYR A 44 -4.73 -2.17 6.74
N VAL A 45 -4.08 -1.17 7.33
CA VAL A 45 -3.34 -1.29 8.58
C VAL A 45 -4.24 -0.73 9.68
N SER A 46 -4.92 -1.62 10.40
CA SER A 46 -5.93 -1.28 11.40
C SER A 46 -5.46 -1.52 12.82
N ASP A 47 -5.99 -0.73 13.76
CA ASP A 47 -5.72 -0.84 15.20
C ASP A 47 -4.22 -1.03 15.52
N SER A 48 -3.40 -0.20 14.86
CA SER A 48 -1.95 -0.32 14.93
C SER A 48 -1.38 0.41 16.14
N SER A 49 -0.51 -0.28 16.88
CA SER A 49 0.35 0.31 17.91
C SER A 49 1.67 0.86 17.35
N GLU A 50 1.89 0.73 16.04
CA GLU A 50 3.10 1.20 15.37
C GLU A 50 3.03 2.70 15.07
N LYS A 51 4.20 3.30 14.85
CA LYS A 51 4.32 4.68 14.39
C LYS A 51 3.83 4.84 12.95
N SER A 52 3.46 6.07 12.57
CA SER A 52 2.92 6.38 11.24
C SER A 52 3.85 5.98 10.09
N ASP A 53 5.14 6.20 10.22
CA ASP A 53 6.15 5.82 9.22
C ASP A 53 6.22 4.30 9.02
N VAL A 54 6.08 3.53 10.10
CA VAL A 54 6.02 2.07 10.04
C VAL A 54 4.71 1.60 9.39
N ASN A 55 3.58 2.22 9.72
CA ASN A 55 2.27 1.90 9.10
C ASN A 55 2.29 2.13 7.58
N GLU A 56 2.82 3.27 7.12
CA GLU A 56 2.97 3.55 5.68
C GLU A 56 3.96 2.58 5.01
N LYS A 57 5.06 2.24 5.71
CA LYS A 57 6.04 1.27 5.20
C LYS A 57 5.46 -0.12 5.01
N ILE A 58 4.57 -0.57 5.90
CA ILE A 58 3.87 -1.86 5.76
C ILE A 58 3.11 -1.89 4.41
N ILE A 59 2.37 -0.84 4.10
CA ILE A 59 1.64 -0.72 2.82
C ILE A 59 2.61 -0.77 1.64
N ALA A 60 3.71 -0.01 1.71
CA ALA A 60 4.71 0.06 0.65
C ALA A 60 5.39 -1.30 0.38
N GLU A 61 5.77 -2.03 1.42
CA GLU A 61 6.47 -3.32 1.31
C GLU A 61 5.53 -4.43 0.79
N ILE A 62 4.26 -4.44 1.23
CA ILE A 62 3.26 -5.36 0.69
C ILE A 62 3.03 -5.07 -0.79
N CYS A 63 2.81 -3.80 -1.16
CA CYS A 63 2.61 -3.40 -2.55
C CYS A 63 3.82 -3.74 -3.42
N LYS A 64 5.05 -3.53 -2.91
CA LYS A 64 6.29 -3.89 -3.61
C LYS A 64 6.40 -5.39 -3.83
N SER A 65 6.05 -6.19 -2.84
CA SER A 65 6.09 -7.66 -2.92
C SER A 65 5.13 -8.20 -3.98
N VAL A 66 3.90 -7.65 -4.01
CA VAL A 66 2.90 -7.99 -5.04
C VAL A 66 3.37 -7.56 -6.43
N TRP A 67 3.88 -6.33 -6.56
CA TRP A 67 4.47 -5.84 -7.81
C TRP A 67 5.58 -6.76 -8.33
N ASP A 68 6.54 -7.11 -7.47
CA ASP A 68 7.69 -7.95 -7.83
C ASP A 68 7.27 -9.35 -8.29
N TYR A 69 6.24 -9.91 -7.66
CA TYR A 69 5.68 -11.18 -8.07
C TYR A 69 5.04 -11.09 -9.46
N LEU A 70 4.21 -10.07 -9.69
CA LEU A 70 3.47 -9.91 -10.95
C LEU A 70 4.39 -9.61 -12.15
N ILE A 71 5.48 -8.87 -11.95
CA ILE A 71 6.45 -8.62 -13.03
C ILE A 71 7.36 -9.83 -13.31
N LYS A 72 7.58 -10.72 -12.32
CA LYS A 72 8.33 -11.98 -12.52
C LYS A 72 7.47 -13.08 -13.16
N GLY A 73 6.18 -13.13 -12.83
CA GLY A 73 5.22 -14.12 -13.33
C GLY A 73 4.71 -13.85 -14.74
N GLY A 74 4.93 -12.65 -15.29
CA GLY A 74 4.67 -12.32 -16.69
C GLY A 74 5.73 -12.88 -17.64
N LYS A 75 5.80 -14.21 -17.76
CA LYS A 75 6.36 -14.87 -18.94
C LYS A 75 5.30 -15.01 -20.02
#